data_AF-A0A497EYL8-F1
#
_entry.id   AF-A0A497EYL8-F1
#
_cell.length_a   1.000
_cell.length_b   1.000
_cell.length_c   1.000
_cell.angle_alpha   90.00
_cell.angle_beta   90.00
_cell.angle_gamma   90.00
#
_symmetry.space_group_name_H-M   'P 1'
#
loop_
_entity.id
_entity.type
_entity.pdbx_description
1 polymer ?
#
loop_
_entity_poly.entity_id
_entity_poly.type
_entity_poly.pdbx_seq_one_letter_code
_entity_poly.pdbx_strand_id
1 'polypeptide(L)'
;MAKQSILRLKITHKRHLISLVLFIVTIFGFCIYNDLECKAHSTLNNSASKVESSFQNIIVDVVDLRGTDFETRLLVLSLQGIVNREAPQLYVLWESEYIQPTASERWLEYYKEKGWIAEYKLVSLWNAVNKYKNYIEGAVVYDPDLPATINLAVSLAGLHDYIVAHPNFIQQLAQLGINVKIDLRGMFNNSIEAHIWQLSNVFPYCNKSLLYLFPTMNGVAIFRVSLVDYAIANKACSIGLSVGNDAELIGKYYEKMNKFAIVIGYPEHAKFERPWVELTSKYGLLNVLATALAPNFSFHSKIPAKRTYVQDHKFNINLDPNKIYIAFAVSDLGLNMMQDFYYEMWLSPARGSVPISWWLDPITVDICPGIVQYYYETKTPNDYFYSAHVAGRVRASDFPNLEEYL
;
A
#
# COMPACT_ATOMS: atom_id res chain seq x y z
N MET A 1 41.76 -6.53 46.68
CA MET A 1 43.19 -6.20 46.92
C MET A 1 43.90 -6.16 45.58
N ALA A 2 44.43 -4.98 45.20
CA ALA A 2 45.48 -4.71 44.19
C ALA A 2 45.23 -5.19 42.73
N LYS A 3 45.57 -4.48 41.65
CA LYS A 3 46.35 -3.25 41.43
C LYS A 3 46.07 -2.73 40.01
N GLN A 4 46.25 -1.42 39.84
CA GLN A 4 46.18 -0.61 38.62
C GLN A 4 47.21 -1.01 37.54
N SER A 5 46.89 -0.69 36.29
CA SER A 5 47.81 0.05 35.41
C SER A 5 47.07 0.82 34.31
N ILE A 6 47.46 2.09 34.21
CA ILE A 6 46.92 3.18 33.40
C ILE A 6 47.82 3.31 32.16
N LEU A 7 47.25 3.50 30.97
CA LEU A 7 47.99 4.02 29.82
C LEU A 7 47.40 5.36 29.38
N ARG A 8 48.13 6.44 29.69
CA ARG A 8 47.92 7.81 29.19
C ARG A 8 48.58 7.94 27.83
N LEU A 9 47.88 8.51 26.84
CA LEU A 9 48.50 9.05 25.62
C LEU A 9 48.49 10.58 25.67
N LYS A 10 49.68 11.14 25.46
CA LYS A 10 50.08 12.52 25.64
C LYS A 10 49.49 13.44 24.56
N ILE A 11 48.96 14.57 25.00
CA ILE A 11 48.75 15.77 24.19
C ILE A 11 50.08 16.53 24.10
N THR A 12 50.49 16.92 22.90
CA THR A 12 51.56 17.91 22.68
C THR A 12 51.03 19.02 21.77
N HIS A 13 51.01 20.24 22.30
CA HIS A 13 50.77 21.48 21.56
C HIS A 13 52.06 21.97 20.88
N LYS A 14 51.94 22.52 19.65
CA LYS A 14 52.70 23.69 19.20
C LYS A 14 51.89 24.49 18.16
N ARG A 15 52.01 25.81 18.25
CA ARG A 15 51.22 26.89 17.63
C ARG A 15 51.74 27.34 16.25
N HIS A 16 50.87 28.12 15.59
CA HIS A 16 51.05 29.09 14.47
C HIS A 16 50.93 28.47 13.06
N LEU A 17 50.04 28.92 12.17
CA LEU A 17 49.92 30.27 11.60
C LEU A 17 48.51 30.48 10.97
N ILE A 18 47.97 31.68 11.11
CA ILE A 18 46.72 32.15 10.49
C ILE A 18 47.04 32.59 9.05
N SER A 19 46.26 32.14 8.07
CA SER A 19 46.22 32.77 6.75
C SER A 19 44.78 33.12 6.41
N LEU A 20 44.60 34.40 6.14
CA LEU A 20 43.37 35.13 5.88
C LEU A 20 43.08 35.05 4.37
N VAL A 21 41.90 34.57 3.97
CA VAL A 21 41.36 34.82 2.62
C VAL A 21 39.98 35.43 2.78
N LEU A 22 39.92 36.72 2.51
CA LEU A 22 38.72 37.53 2.36
C LEU A 22 38.04 37.17 1.03
N PHE A 23 36.74 36.90 1.03
CA PHE A 23 35.92 37.11 -0.15
C PHE A 23 34.66 37.88 0.23
N ILE A 24 34.58 39.09 -0.32
CA ILE A 24 33.45 40.01 -0.26
C ILE A 24 32.37 39.47 -1.21
N VAL A 25 31.15 39.24 -0.72
CA VAL A 25 29.97 39.13 -1.59
C VAL A 25 28.86 40.05 -1.06
N THR A 26 28.44 40.88 -1.98
CA THR A 26 27.58 42.05 -1.92
C THR A 26 26.15 41.72 -1.51
N ILE A 27 25.58 42.61 -0.69
CA ILE A 27 24.15 42.72 -0.38
C ILE A 27 23.38 43.03 -1.67
N PHE A 28 22.85 42.01 -2.36
CA PHE A 28 21.80 42.17 -3.39
C PHE A 28 21.04 40.84 -3.67
N GLY A 29 20.93 39.94 -2.68
CA GLY A 29 20.30 38.61 -2.83
C GLY A 29 18.99 38.40 -2.06
N PHE A 30 18.59 39.32 -1.18
CA PHE A 30 17.50 39.05 -0.22
C PHE A 30 16.09 39.39 -0.71
N CYS A 31 15.94 39.99 -1.90
CA CYS A 31 14.61 40.34 -2.44
C CYS A 31 14.10 39.40 -3.54
N ILE A 32 14.93 38.51 -4.10
CA ILE A 32 14.50 37.59 -5.16
C ILE A 32 14.05 36.22 -4.59
N TYR A 33 14.52 35.86 -3.38
CA TYR A 33 14.17 34.58 -2.76
C TYR A 33 12.73 34.56 -2.20
N ASN A 34 12.26 35.67 -1.61
CA ASN A 34 10.89 35.77 -1.07
C ASN A 34 9.80 35.77 -2.17
N ASP A 35 10.10 36.28 -3.36
CA ASP A 35 9.14 36.33 -4.46
C ASP A 35 8.96 34.98 -5.16
N LEU A 36 10.00 34.14 -5.16
CA LEU A 36 9.93 32.76 -5.66
C LEU A 36 9.19 31.83 -4.70
N GLU A 37 9.37 31.98 -3.38
CA GLU A 37 8.59 31.25 -2.38
C GLU A 37 7.12 31.68 -2.38
N CYS A 38 6.80 32.99 -2.45
CA CYS A 38 5.41 33.45 -2.55
C CYS A 38 4.72 32.99 -3.85
N LYS A 39 5.44 32.99 -4.99
CA LYS A 39 4.89 32.47 -6.25
C LYS A 39 4.71 30.96 -6.23
N ALA A 40 5.64 30.19 -5.67
CA ALA A 40 5.51 28.74 -5.50
C ALA A 40 4.37 28.36 -4.53
N HIS A 41 4.23 29.08 -3.42
CA HIS A 41 3.16 28.86 -2.45
C HIS A 41 1.78 29.25 -3.02
N SER A 42 1.69 30.34 -3.78
CA SER A 42 0.44 30.72 -4.46
C SER A 42 0.05 29.78 -5.61
N THR A 43 1.02 29.19 -6.33
CA THR A 43 0.74 28.18 -7.36
C THR A 43 0.39 26.82 -6.77
N LEU A 44 1.00 26.42 -5.64
CA LEU A 44 0.62 25.24 -4.87
C LEU A 44 -0.76 25.38 -4.23
N ASN A 45 -1.11 26.57 -3.71
CA ASN A 45 -2.44 26.82 -3.17
C ASN A 45 -3.51 26.91 -4.27
N ASN A 46 -3.18 27.46 -5.44
CA ASN A 46 -4.09 27.47 -6.59
C ASN A 46 -4.24 26.08 -7.26
N SER A 47 -3.22 25.22 -7.22
CA SER A 47 -3.35 23.83 -7.71
C SER A 47 -4.06 22.95 -6.70
N ALA A 48 -3.77 23.09 -5.40
CA ALA A 48 -4.48 22.38 -4.33
C ALA A 48 -5.98 22.75 -4.28
N SER A 49 -6.32 24.05 -4.35
CA SER A 49 -7.74 24.49 -4.38
C SER A 49 -8.47 24.05 -5.66
N LYS A 50 -7.78 23.98 -6.80
CA LYS A 50 -8.37 23.50 -8.07
C LYS A 50 -8.55 21.98 -8.08
N VAL A 51 -7.60 21.25 -7.48
CA VAL A 51 -7.71 19.80 -7.22
C VAL A 51 -8.86 19.55 -6.25
N GLU A 52 -8.92 20.20 -5.09
CA GLU A 52 -10.04 20.13 -4.13
C GLU A 52 -11.40 20.44 -4.79
N SER A 53 -11.49 21.44 -5.69
CA SER A 53 -12.73 21.77 -6.40
C SER A 53 -13.22 20.68 -7.37
N SER A 54 -12.32 19.83 -7.88
CA SER A 54 -12.67 18.73 -8.80
C SER A 54 -13.25 17.50 -8.10
N PHE A 55 -12.93 17.29 -6.82
CA PHE A 55 -13.43 16.17 -6.02
C PHE A 55 -14.83 16.40 -5.46
N GLN A 56 -15.27 17.65 -5.33
CA GLN A 56 -16.59 18.02 -4.80
C GLN A 56 -17.78 17.55 -5.65
N ASN A 57 -17.55 16.99 -6.85
CA ASN A 57 -18.60 16.50 -7.75
C ASN A 57 -18.52 14.98 -8.01
N ILE A 58 -17.65 14.24 -7.32
CA ILE A 58 -17.51 12.80 -7.57
C ILE A 58 -18.68 12.06 -6.93
N ILE A 59 -19.47 11.37 -7.76
CA ILE A 59 -20.46 10.39 -7.34
C ILE A 59 -19.84 9.00 -7.49
N VAL A 60 -19.65 8.32 -6.36
CA VAL A 60 -19.01 7.00 -6.31
C VAL A 60 -20.04 5.90 -6.58
N ASP A 61 -19.75 4.99 -7.50
CA ASP A 61 -20.53 3.75 -7.59
C ASP A 61 -19.99 2.73 -6.59
N VAL A 62 -20.89 2.03 -5.91
CA VAL A 62 -20.56 1.06 -4.87
C VAL A 62 -21.12 -0.30 -5.26
N VAL A 63 -20.28 -1.33 -5.31
CA VAL A 63 -20.71 -2.72 -5.48
C VAL A 63 -20.58 -3.45 -4.15
N ASP A 64 -21.62 -4.15 -3.72
CA ASP A 64 -21.55 -4.95 -2.49
C ASP A 64 -20.93 -6.33 -2.79
N LEU A 65 -19.75 -6.59 -2.22
CA LEU A 65 -19.04 -7.88 -2.34
C LEU A 65 -19.12 -8.73 -1.06
N ARG A 66 -19.91 -8.30 -0.06
CA ARG A 66 -20.09 -9.06 1.17
C ARG A 66 -20.75 -10.41 0.87
N GLY A 67 -20.09 -11.48 1.30
CA GLY A 67 -20.58 -12.85 1.10
C GLY A 67 -20.57 -13.36 -0.34
N THR A 68 -20.00 -12.63 -1.30
CA THR A 68 -19.86 -13.10 -2.68
C THR A 68 -18.69 -14.08 -2.83
N ASP A 69 -18.75 -14.93 -3.86
CA ASP A 69 -17.70 -15.88 -4.19
C ASP A 69 -16.40 -15.21 -4.69
N PHE A 70 -15.36 -16.04 -4.86
CA PHE A 70 -14.03 -15.60 -5.27
C PHE A 70 -14.02 -15.07 -6.71
N GLU A 71 -14.72 -15.74 -7.61
CA GLU A 71 -14.84 -15.41 -9.03
C GLU A 71 -15.43 -14.01 -9.21
N THR A 72 -16.51 -13.71 -8.47
CA THR A 72 -17.19 -12.42 -8.45
C THR A 72 -16.27 -11.33 -7.91
N ARG A 73 -15.55 -11.59 -6.82
CA ARG A 73 -14.57 -10.64 -6.26
C ARG A 73 -13.47 -10.32 -7.25
N LEU A 74 -12.90 -11.34 -7.90
CA LEU A 74 -11.83 -11.16 -8.87
C LEU A 74 -12.27 -10.30 -10.06
N LEU A 75 -13.48 -10.56 -10.59
CA LEU A 75 -14.07 -9.77 -11.66
C LEU A 75 -14.25 -8.30 -11.25
N VAL A 76 -14.90 -8.04 -10.10
CA VAL A 76 -15.20 -6.67 -9.65
C VAL A 76 -13.95 -5.91 -9.23
N LEU A 77 -13.01 -6.54 -8.52
CA LEU A 77 -11.76 -5.90 -8.12
C LEU A 77 -10.88 -5.59 -9.35
N SER A 78 -10.92 -6.43 -10.39
CA SER A 78 -10.23 -6.10 -11.65
C SER A 78 -10.84 -4.89 -12.35
N LEU A 79 -12.18 -4.78 -12.38
CA LEU A 79 -12.86 -3.58 -12.88
C LEU A 79 -12.49 -2.35 -12.03
N GLN A 80 -12.50 -2.48 -10.71
CA GLN A 80 -12.16 -1.42 -9.78
C GLN A 80 -10.76 -0.87 -10.03
N GLY A 81 -9.76 -1.76 -10.20
CA GLY A 81 -8.40 -1.35 -10.49
C GLY A 81 -8.25 -0.58 -11.81
N ILE A 82 -9.01 -0.96 -12.84
CA ILE A 82 -9.02 -0.26 -14.13
C ILE A 82 -9.65 1.14 -13.98
N VAL A 83 -10.82 1.21 -13.35
CA VAL A 83 -11.63 2.43 -13.24
C VAL A 83 -10.97 3.50 -12.35
N ASN A 84 -10.27 3.08 -11.30
CA ASN A 84 -9.72 3.99 -10.29
C ASN A 84 -8.31 4.52 -10.59
N ARG A 85 -7.77 4.36 -11.80
CA ARG A 85 -6.41 4.84 -12.12
C ARG A 85 -6.23 6.33 -11.94
N GLU A 86 -7.24 7.12 -12.31
CA GLU A 86 -7.15 8.58 -12.29
C GLU A 86 -7.98 9.21 -11.15
N ALA A 87 -9.07 8.59 -10.74
CA ALA A 87 -10.00 9.14 -9.75
C ALA A 87 -10.73 8.04 -8.94
N PRO A 88 -11.17 8.32 -7.70
CA PRO A 88 -11.88 7.35 -6.84
C PRO A 88 -13.35 7.22 -7.28
N GLN A 89 -13.63 6.38 -8.28
CA GLN A 89 -14.96 6.29 -8.92
C GLN A 89 -15.74 5.02 -8.55
N LEU A 90 -15.06 3.89 -8.37
CA LEU A 90 -15.68 2.60 -8.03
C LEU A 90 -15.18 2.11 -6.68
N TYR A 91 -16.10 1.80 -5.77
CA TYR A 91 -15.81 1.29 -4.43
C TYR A 91 -16.51 -0.04 -4.21
N VAL A 92 -15.99 -0.88 -3.31
CA VAL A 92 -16.64 -2.11 -2.90
C VAL A 92 -16.98 -2.12 -1.42
N LEU A 93 -18.20 -2.52 -1.07
CA LEU A 93 -18.50 -2.88 0.32
C LEU A 93 -17.86 -4.23 0.62
N TRP A 94 -17.21 -4.30 1.76
CA TRP A 94 -16.43 -5.44 2.20
C TRP A 94 -16.85 -5.83 3.61
N GLU A 95 -16.83 -7.13 3.90
CA GLU A 95 -17.16 -7.60 5.24
C GLU A 95 -16.14 -7.14 6.27
N SER A 96 -16.59 -7.00 7.51
CA SER A 96 -15.73 -6.88 8.69
C SER A 96 -16.26 -7.84 9.75
N GLU A 97 -15.34 -8.55 10.39
CA GLU A 97 -15.62 -9.44 11.53
C GLU A 97 -15.82 -8.65 12.83
N TYR A 98 -15.21 -7.47 12.89
CA TYR A 98 -14.90 -6.73 14.11
C TYR A 98 -15.86 -5.56 14.34
N ILE A 99 -16.33 -4.91 13.26
CA ILE A 99 -17.08 -3.67 13.36
C ILE A 99 -18.36 -3.65 12.50
N GLN A 100 -19.41 -3.04 13.05
CA GLN A 100 -20.68 -2.73 12.38
C GLN A 100 -21.07 -1.26 12.64
N PRO A 101 -21.47 -0.45 11.63
CA PRO A 101 -21.27 -0.69 10.19
C PRO A 101 -19.81 -1.05 9.86
N THR A 102 -19.58 -1.75 8.74
CA THR A 102 -18.26 -2.29 8.40
C THR A 102 -17.24 -1.19 8.16
N ALA A 103 -15.95 -1.53 8.19
CA ALA A 103 -14.86 -0.61 7.84
C ALA A 103 -15.14 0.14 6.53
N SER A 104 -15.54 -0.61 5.50
CA SER A 104 -15.78 -0.06 4.17
C SER A 104 -16.91 0.96 4.13
N GLU A 105 -17.96 0.74 4.92
CA GLU A 105 -19.09 1.68 5.05
C GLU A 105 -18.64 2.95 5.79
N ARG A 106 -17.88 2.80 6.88
CA ARG A 106 -17.37 3.93 7.67
C ARG A 106 -16.42 4.81 6.87
N TRP A 107 -15.57 4.25 6.01
CA TRP A 107 -14.68 5.04 5.16
C TRP A 107 -15.44 5.85 4.12
N LEU A 108 -16.48 5.29 3.50
CA LEU A 108 -17.33 6.05 2.57
C LEU A 108 -17.99 7.24 3.25
N GLU A 109 -18.57 7.02 4.43
CA GLU A 109 -19.19 8.12 5.19
C GLU A 109 -18.17 9.19 5.58
N TYR A 110 -17.01 8.79 6.11
CA TYR A 110 -15.96 9.74 6.43
C TYR A 110 -15.52 10.55 5.20
N TYR A 111 -15.31 9.93 4.05
CA TYR A 111 -14.91 10.67 2.83
C TYR A 111 -16.00 11.61 2.31
N LYS A 112 -17.28 11.24 2.49
CA LYS A 112 -18.42 12.10 2.18
C LYS A 112 -18.50 13.29 3.13
N GLU A 113 -18.31 13.08 4.43
CA GLU A 113 -18.27 14.15 5.45
C GLU A 113 -17.12 15.14 5.18
N LYS A 114 -15.97 14.67 4.68
CA LYS A 114 -14.86 15.53 4.26
C LYS A 114 -15.13 16.30 2.96
N GLY A 115 -16.21 15.99 2.23
CA GLY A 115 -16.50 16.56 0.92
C GLY A 115 -15.53 16.12 -0.18
N TRP A 116 -14.78 15.03 0.03
CA TRP A 116 -13.88 14.44 -0.97
C TRP A 116 -14.62 13.58 -1.99
N ILE A 117 -15.83 13.15 -1.62
CA ILE A 117 -16.83 12.59 -2.53
C ILE A 117 -18.15 13.29 -2.23
N ALA A 118 -18.97 13.53 -3.26
CA ALA A 118 -20.25 14.20 -3.10
C ALA A 118 -21.33 13.24 -2.56
N GLU A 119 -21.44 12.08 -3.23
CA GLU A 119 -22.40 11.04 -2.92
C GLU A 119 -21.83 9.67 -3.30
N TYR A 120 -22.47 8.61 -2.83
CA TYR A 120 -22.22 7.25 -3.32
C TYR A 120 -23.54 6.55 -3.61
N LYS A 121 -23.53 5.62 -4.57
CA LYS A 121 -24.73 4.89 -5.04
C LYS A 121 -24.44 3.41 -5.12
N LEU A 122 -25.29 2.61 -4.48
CA LEU A 122 -25.22 1.17 -4.62
C LEU A 122 -25.66 0.75 -6.04
N VAL A 123 -24.83 -0.01 -6.73
CA VAL A 123 -25.10 -0.55 -8.06
C VAL A 123 -24.84 -2.05 -8.09
N SER A 124 -25.55 -2.76 -8.98
CA SER A 124 -25.23 -4.16 -9.24
C SER A 124 -23.92 -4.29 -10.00
N LEU A 125 -23.26 -5.45 -9.86
CA LEU A 125 -22.05 -5.80 -10.59
C LEU A 125 -22.17 -5.53 -12.09
N TRP A 126 -23.23 -6.04 -12.74
CA TRP A 126 -23.38 -5.91 -14.19
C TRP A 126 -23.73 -4.48 -14.63
N ASN A 127 -24.41 -3.71 -13.77
CA ASN A 127 -24.61 -2.28 -14.03
C ASN A 127 -23.27 -1.52 -13.97
N ALA A 128 -22.40 -1.85 -13.01
CA ALA A 128 -21.06 -1.29 -12.93
C ALA A 128 -20.23 -1.65 -14.18
N VAL A 129 -20.16 -2.94 -14.55
CA VAL A 129 -19.44 -3.39 -15.76
C VAL A 129 -19.96 -2.66 -17.01
N ASN A 130 -21.27 -2.56 -17.20
CA ASN A 130 -21.83 -1.87 -18.35
C ASN A 130 -21.55 -0.35 -18.34
N LYS A 131 -21.62 0.30 -17.18
CA LYS A 131 -21.31 1.74 -17.04
C LYS A 131 -19.86 2.03 -17.40
N TYR A 132 -18.93 1.18 -16.97
CA TYR A 132 -17.50 1.37 -17.15
C TYR A 132 -16.91 0.65 -18.37
N LYS A 133 -17.73 0.06 -19.25
CA LYS A 133 -17.25 -0.72 -20.40
C LYS A 133 -16.27 0.00 -21.32
N ASN A 134 -16.34 1.33 -21.39
CA ASN A 134 -15.42 2.14 -22.20
C ASN A 134 -14.01 2.24 -21.60
N TYR A 135 -13.82 1.84 -20.35
CA TYR A 135 -12.51 1.67 -19.72
C TYR A 135 -11.93 0.27 -19.97
N ILE A 136 -12.71 -0.65 -20.53
CA ILE A 136 -12.38 -2.07 -20.65
C ILE A 136 -12.07 -2.39 -22.11
N GLU A 137 -10.85 -2.83 -22.39
CA GLU A 137 -10.41 -3.21 -23.75
C GLU A 137 -10.72 -4.68 -24.08
N GLY A 138 -11.13 -5.47 -23.08
CA GLY A 138 -11.54 -6.86 -23.26
C GLY A 138 -11.56 -7.64 -21.96
N ALA A 139 -11.57 -8.97 -22.08
CA ALA A 139 -11.47 -9.88 -20.94
C ALA A 139 -10.27 -10.83 -21.07
N VAL A 140 -9.67 -11.17 -19.94
CA VAL A 140 -8.74 -12.29 -19.82
C VAL A 140 -9.40 -13.38 -18.98
N VAL A 141 -9.54 -14.58 -19.55
CA VAL A 141 -10.11 -15.73 -18.88
C VAL A 141 -8.97 -16.54 -18.28
N TYR A 142 -9.01 -16.74 -16.96
CA TYR A 142 -8.05 -17.62 -16.27
C TYR A 142 -8.49 -19.08 -16.32
N ASP A 143 -7.57 -19.97 -15.99
CA ASP A 143 -7.81 -21.41 -15.87
C ASP A 143 -8.18 -21.77 -14.42
N PRO A 144 -9.43 -22.18 -14.12
CA PRO A 144 -9.81 -22.62 -12.79
C PRO A 144 -9.08 -23.90 -12.34
N ASP A 145 -8.68 -24.76 -13.28
CA ASP A 145 -7.95 -26.00 -12.99
C ASP A 145 -6.46 -25.75 -12.73
N LEU A 146 -5.96 -24.56 -13.08
CA LEU A 146 -4.61 -24.09 -12.76
C LEU A 146 -4.64 -22.66 -12.19
N PRO A 147 -4.93 -22.49 -10.88
CA PRO A 147 -5.12 -21.18 -10.26
C PRO A 147 -3.91 -20.22 -10.36
N ALA A 148 -2.71 -20.73 -10.64
CA ALA A 148 -1.53 -19.89 -10.94
C ALA A 148 -1.77 -18.94 -12.13
N THR A 149 -2.63 -19.31 -13.07
CA THR A 149 -3.00 -18.46 -14.22
C THR A 149 -3.76 -17.20 -13.81
N ILE A 150 -4.36 -17.15 -12.61
CA ILE A 150 -4.99 -15.93 -12.07
C ILE A 150 -3.95 -14.80 -11.96
N ASN A 151 -2.71 -15.12 -11.54
CA ASN A 151 -1.65 -14.13 -11.44
C ASN A 151 -1.24 -13.57 -12.79
N LEU A 152 -1.18 -14.44 -13.80
CA LEU A 152 -0.96 -14.01 -15.17
C LEU A 152 -2.12 -13.12 -15.67
N ALA A 153 -3.37 -13.50 -15.39
CA ALA A 153 -4.54 -12.71 -15.74
C ALA A 153 -4.55 -11.32 -15.07
N VAL A 154 -4.24 -11.22 -13.77
CA VAL A 154 -4.14 -9.94 -13.03
C VAL A 154 -3.04 -9.05 -13.63
N SER A 155 -1.87 -9.61 -13.95
CA SER A 155 -0.79 -8.84 -14.59
C SER A 155 -1.21 -8.35 -15.98
N LEU A 156 -1.85 -9.19 -16.80
CA LEU A 156 -2.35 -8.81 -18.12
C LEU A 156 -3.46 -7.75 -18.05
N ALA A 157 -4.36 -7.86 -17.07
CA ALA A 157 -5.40 -6.87 -16.79
C ALA A 157 -4.81 -5.49 -16.48
N GLY A 158 -3.75 -5.44 -15.66
CA GLY A 158 -3.01 -4.21 -15.38
C GLY A 158 -2.34 -3.59 -16.61
N LEU A 159 -1.87 -4.40 -17.56
CA LEU A 159 -1.19 -3.89 -18.76
C LEU A 159 -2.14 -3.43 -19.85
N HIS A 160 -3.26 -4.12 -20.02
CA HIS A 160 -4.09 -4.02 -21.21
C HIS A 160 -5.54 -3.61 -20.93
N ASP A 161 -5.91 -3.30 -19.69
CA ASP A 161 -7.27 -2.90 -19.33
C ASP A 161 -8.29 -4.01 -19.61
N TYR A 162 -7.86 -5.25 -19.36
CA TYR A 162 -8.71 -6.42 -19.45
C TYR A 162 -9.36 -6.72 -18.11
N ILE A 163 -10.65 -7.01 -18.12
CA ILE A 163 -11.32 -7.54 -16.92
C ILE A 163 -10.94 -9.02 -16.73
N VAL A 164 -10.66 -9.42 -15.49
CA VAL A 164 -10.30 -10.81 -15.17
C VAL A 164 -11.57 -11.62 -14.95
N ALA A 165 -11.78 -12.68 -15.73
CA ALA A 165 -13.04 -13.41 -15.74
C ALA A 165 -12.88 -14.90 -15.48
N HIS A 166 -13.73 -15.46 -14.62
CA HIS A 166 -13.98 -16.89 -14.58
C HIS A 166 -14.72 -17.31 -15.87
N PRO A 167 -14.51 -18.53 -16.41
CA PRO A 167 -15.20 -19.00 -17.62
C PRO A 167 -16.74 -18.84 -17.60
N ASN A 168 -17.35 -18.93 -16.42
CA ASN A 168 -18.81 -18.78 -16.25
C ASN A 168 -19.34 -17.38 -16.58
N PHE A 169 -18.47 -16.36 -16.69
CA PHE A 169 -18.86 -14.98 -17.02
C PHE A 169 -18.71 -14.63 -18.50
N ILE A 170 -18.16 -15.53 -19.33
CA ILE A 170 -17.88 -15.25 -20.75
C ILE A 170 -19.15 -14.83 -21.50
N GLN A 171 -20.27 -15.53 -21.28
CA GLN A 171 -21.51 -15.24 -22.00
C GLN A 171 -22.07 -13.86 -21.62
N GLN A 172 -22.06 -13.52 -20.33
CA GLN A 172 -22.54 -12.23 -19.82
C GLN A 172 -21.66 -11.08 -20.31
N LEU A 173 -20.33 -11.27 -20.33
CA LEU A 173 -19.39 -10.28 -20.87
C LEU A 173 -19.61 -10.06 -22.37
N ALA A 174 -19.82 -11.13 -23.14
CA ALA A 174 -20.12 -11.03 -24.57
C ALA A 174 -21.43 -10.28 -24.84
N GLN A 175 -22.46 -10.46 -24.02
CA GLN A 175 -23.72 -9.70 -24.11
C GLN A 175 -23.53 -8.19 -23.89
N LEU A 176 -22.51 -7.80 -23.12
CA LEU A 176 -22.12 -6.40 -22.90
C LEU A 176 -21.14 -5.87 -23.96
N GLY A 177 -20.76 -6.69 -24.95
CA GLY A 177 -19.80 -6.36 -25.99
C GLY A 177 -18.33 -6.49 -25.56
N ILE A 178 -18.06 -7.11 -24.41
CA ILE A 178 -16.70 -7.33 -23.90
C ILE A 178 -16.21 -8.70 -24.37
N ASN A 179 -15.30 -8.71 -25.34
CA ASN A 179 -14.78 -9.94 -25.92
C ASN A 179 -13.59 -10.48 -25.11
N VAL A 180 -13.47 -11.81 -25.05
CA VAL A 180 -12.28 -12.48 -24.54
C VAL A 180 -11.11 -12.21 -25.48
N LYS A 181 -10.05 -11.59 -24.97
CA LYS A 181 -8.81 -11.29 -25.70
C LYS A 181 -7.75 -12.37 -25.49
N ILE A 182 -7.73 -12.94 -24.29
CA ILE A 182 -6.79 -13.99 -23.89
C ILE A 182 -7.56 -15.02 -23.09
N ASP A 183 -7.40 -16.29 -23.45
CA ASP A 183 -7.96 -17.43 -22.72
C ASP A 183 -6.81 -18.32 -22.27
N LEU A 184 -6.57 -18.37 -20.96
CA LEU A 184 -5.43 -19.05 -20.35
C LEU A 184 -5.68 -20.54 -20.07
N ARG A 185 -6.90 -21.03 -20.33
CA ARG A 185 -7.27 -22.42 -20.07
C ARG A 185 -6.43 -23.39 -20.89
N GLY A 186 -5.85 -24.38 -20.21
CA GLY A 186 -5.02 -25.41 -20.83
C GLY A 186 -3.71 -24.90 -21.44
N MET A 187 -3.31 -23.65 -21.18
CA MET A 187 -2.08 -23.09 -21.74
C MET A 187 -0.80 -23.59 -21.08
N PHE A 188 -0.88 -24.08 -19.84
CA PHE A 188 0.28 -24.48 -19.04
C PHE A 188 0.01 -25.80 -18.32
N ASN A 189 1.05 -26.59 -18.10
CA ASN A 189 0.93 -27.87 -17.40
C ASN A 189 0.98 -27.71 -15.87
N ASN A 190 1.64 -26.66 -15.37
CA ASN A 190 1.82 -26.42 -13.95
C ASN A 190 2.11 -24.95 -13.61
N SER A 191 2.10 -24.64 -12.31
CA SER A 191 2.32 -23.28 -11.78
C SER A 191 3.68 -22.69 -12.17
N ILE A 192 4.75 -23.48 -12.15
CA ILE A 192 6.11 -23.00 -12.44
C ILE A 192 6.24 -22.61 -13.91
N GLU A 193 5.69 -23.40 -14.82
CA GLU A 193 5.67 -23.09 -16.24
C GLU A 193 4.96 -21.76 -16.52
N ALA A 194 3.77 -21.54 -15.91
CA ALA A 194 3.02 -20.30 -16.04
C ALA A 194 3.82 -19.08 -15.54
N HIS A 195 4.50 -19.19 -14.39
CA HIS A 195 5.30 -18.09 -13.84
C HIS A 195 6.61 -17.86 -14.59
N ILE A 196 7.26 -18.89 -15.14
CA ILE A 196 8.42 -18.71 -16.02
C ILE A 196 7.99 -17.97 -17.30
N TRP A 197 6.86 -18.37 -17.89
CA TRP A 197 6.32 -17.70 -19.07
C TRP A 197 5.95 -16.24 -18.78
N GLN A 198 5.29 -15.98 -17.65
CA GLN A 198 4.96 -14.63 -17.18
C GLN A 198 6.23 -13.77 -17.03
N LEU A 199 7.29 -14.32 -16.42
CA LEU A 199 8.56 -13.63 -16.18
C LEU A 199 9.21 -13.16 -17.50
N SER A 200 9.11 -13.97 -18.54
CA SER A 200 9.72 -13.67 -19.85
C SER A 200 8.85 -12.77 -20.73
N ASN A 201 7.53 -12.93 -20.70
CA ASN A 201 6.64 -12.35 -21.72
C ASN A 201 5.78 -11.19 -21.21
N VAL A 202 5.47 -11.14 -19.92
CA VAL A 202 4.53 -10.15 -19.34
C VAL A 202 5.24 -9.23 -18.37
N PHE A 203 6.05 -9.80 -17.47
CA PHE A 203 6.75 -9.05 -16.46
C PHE A 203 7.61 -7.91 -17.01
N PRO A 204 8.32 -7.99 -18.16
CA PRO A 204 9.12 -6.87 -18.69
C PRO A 204 8.35 -5.55 -18.86
N TYR A 205 7.03 -5.62 -19.07
CA TYR A 205 6.17 -4.47 -19.27
C TYR A 205 5.46 -4.01 -17.99
N CYS A 206 5.52 -4.80 -16.91
CA CYS A 206 4.93 -4.47 -15.62
C CYS A 206 5.73 -3.40 -14.88
N ASN A 207 5.07 -2.72 -13.96
CA ASN A 207 5.67 -1.77 -13.02
C ASN A 207 6.84 -2.42 -12.26
N LYS A 208 7.98 -1.72 -12.20
CA LYS A 208 9.21 -2.18 -11.54
C LYS A 208 9.40 -1.66 -10.12
N SER A 209 8.46 -0.86 -9.62
CA SER A 209 8.45 -0.33 -8.26
C SER A 209 7.40 -1.01 -7.37
N LEU A 210 6.54 -1.87 -7.93
CA LEU A 210 5.52 -2.60 -7.20
C LEU A 210 5.33 -4.02 -7.76
N LEU A 211 5.37 -5.01 -6.87
CA LEU A 211 5.04 -6.41 -7.16
C LEU A 211 4.01 -6.89 -6.14
N TYR A 212 3.04 -7.67 -6.61
CA TYR A 212 1.94 -8.18 -5.79
C TYR A 212 2.15 -9.67 -5.49
N LEU A 213 2.31 -10.00 -4.22
CA LEU A 213 2.31 -11.37 -3.72
C LEU A 213 0.86 -11.81 -3.49
N PHE A 214 0.36 -12.62 -4.41
CA PHE A 214 -0.98 -13.19 -4.41
C PHE A 214 -0.93 -14.72 -4.55
N PRO A 215 -0.89 -15.44 -3.43
CA PRO A 215 -1.06 -16.89 -3.44
C PRO A 215 -2.48 -17.25 -3.90
N THR A 216 -2.58 -17.89 -5.07
CA THR A 216 -3.87 -18.17 -5.75
C THR A 216 -4.40 -19.58 -5.49
N MET A 217 -3.76 -20.36 -4.61
CA MET A 217 -4.23 -21.69 -4.27
C MET A 217 -5.62 -21.67 -3.61
N ASN A 218 -6.43 -22.69 -3.94
CA ASN A 218 -7.79 -22.86 -3.44
C ASN A 218 -7.82 -22.85 -1.90
N GLY A 219 -8.81 -22.15 -1.34
CA GLY A 219 -8.95 -21.96 0.11
C GLY A 219 -8.07 -20.87 0.72
N VAL A 220 -7.03 -20.39 0.01
CA VAL A 220 -6.18 -19.28 0.46
C VAL A 220 -6.47 -18.00 -0.32
N ALA A 221 -6.69 -18.10 -1.63
CA ALA A 221 -6.83 -16.96 -2.53
C ALA A 221 -7.90 -15.95 -2.09
N ILE A 222 -9.03 -16.44 -1.58
CA ILE A 222 -10.13 -15.61 -1.06
C ILE A 222 -9.68 -14.65 0.05
N PHE A 223 -8.69 -15.05 0.85
CA PHE A 223 -8.13 -14.23 1.93
C PHE A 223 -6.96 -13.34 1.50
N ARG A 224 -6.65 -13.30 0.20
CA ARG A 224 -5.54 -12.54 -0.39
C ARG A 224 -5.96 -11.63 -1.53
N VAL A 225 -7.17 -11.82 -2.07
CA VAL A 225 -7.70 -11.17 -3.28
C VAL A 225 -7.93 -9.66 -3.15
N SER A 226 -8.03 -9.14 -1.92
CA SER A 226 -8.41 -7.74 -1.60
C SER A 226 -7.56 -6.66 -2.26
N LEU A 227 -6.34 -6.99 -2.71
CA LEU A 227 -5.39 -6.06 -3.33
C LEU A 227 -5.34 -6.14 -4.87
N VAL A 228 -6.17 -6.98 -5.50
CA VAL A 228 -6.21 -7.10 -6.97
C VAL A 228 -6.47 -5.76 -7.63
N ASP A 229 -7.36 -4.95 -7.06
CA ASP A 229 -7.68 -3.62 -7.57
C ASP A 229 -6.43 -2.71 -7.57
N TYR A 230 -5.69 -2.68 -6.47
CA TYR A 230 -4.48 -1.87 -6.34
C TYR A 230 -3.36 -2.35 -7.26
N ALA A 231 -3.19 -3.67 -7.40
CA ALA A 231 -2.21 -4.25 -8.31
C ALA A 231 -2.49 -3.86 -9.78
N ILE A 232 -3.75 -3.96 -10.23
CA ILE A 232 -4.17 -3.60 -11.59
C ILE A 232 -4.08 -2.10 -11.83
N ALA A 233 -4.50 -1.28 -10.86
CA ALA A 233 -4.41 0.19 -10.96
C ALA A 233 -2.97 0.66 -11.17
N ASN A 234 -2.00 -0.02 -10.56
CA ASN A 234 -0.58 0.32 -10.61
C ASN A 234 0.22 -0.51 -11.63
N LYS A 235 -0.44 -1.32 -12.45
CA LYS A 235 0.19 -2.21 -13.45
C LYS A 235 1.27 -3.12 -12.84
N ALA A 236 1.07 -3.54 -11.61
CA ALA A 236 1.98 -4.42 -10.89
C ALA A 236 1.92 -5.84 -11.46
N CYS A 237 3.04 -6.55 -11.40
CA CYS A 237 3.03 -7.98 -11.66
C CYS A 237 2.51 -8.72 -10.43
N SER A 238 1.53 -9.60 -10.60
CA SER A 238 1.07 -10.54 -9.58
C SER A 238 1.86 -11.85 -9.67
N ILE A 239 2.30 -12.39 -8.53
CA ILE A 239 2.93 -13.72 -8.43
C ILE A 239 2.33 -14.51 -7.26
N GLY A 240 2.30 -15.84 -7.39
CA GLY A 240 1.73 -16.76 -6.40
C GLY A 240 2.64 -17.94 -6.18
N LEU A 241 3.92 -17.63 -6.05
CA LEU A 241 4.99 -18.55 -5.73
C LEU A 241 5.12 -18.70 -4.21
N SER A 242 5.75 -19.76 -3.75
CA SER A 242 6.05 -19.99 -2.33
C SER A 242 7.54 -19.77 -2.07
N VAL A 243 7.90 -18.96 -1.07
CA VAL A 243 9.32 -18.84 -0.65
C VAL A 243 9.92 -20.18 -0.19
N GLY A 244 9.09 -21.13 0.26
CA GLY A 244 9.56 -22.43 0.69
C GLY A 244 10.10 -23.30 -0.46
N ASN A 245 9.51 -23.18 -1.66
CA ASN A 245 9.80 -24.05 -2.79
C ASN A 245 10.41 -23.31 -3.99
N ASP A 246 10.07 -22.03 -4.15
CA ASP A 246 10.25 -21.27 -5.38
C ASP A 246 11.15 -20.05 -5.20
N ALA A 247 11.92 -19.99 -4.10
CA ALA A 247 12.77 -18.84 -3.73
C ALA A 247 13.70 -18.40 -4.87
N GLU A 248 14.26 -19.34 -5.64
CA GLU A 248 15.11 -19.03 -6.79
C GLU A 248 14.33 -18.29 -7.89
N LEU A 249 13.11 -18.75 -8.21
CA LEU A 249 12.28 -18.11 -9.22
C LEU A 249 11.81 -16.74 -8.76
N ILE A 250 11.42 -16.60 -7.48
CA ILE A 250 11.10 -15.30 -6.87
C ILE A 250 12.29 -14.35 -6.98
N GLY A 251 13.51 -14.84 -6.70
CA GLY A 251 14.75 -14.08 -6.87
C GLY A 251 14.92 -13.52 -8.27
N LYS A 252 14.59 -14.30 -9.32
CA LYS A 252 14.65 -13.84 -10.73
C LYS A 252 13.68 -12.70 -11.05
N TYR A 253 12.54 -12.62 -10.36
CA TYR A 253 11.66 -11.44 -10.42
C TYR A 253 12.32 -10.25 -9.71
N TYR A 254 12.82 -10.48 -8.49
CA TYR A 254 13.37 -9.43 -7.63
C TYR A 254 14.62 -8.76 -8.21
N GLU A 255 15.51 -9.51 -8.86
CA GLU A 255 16.70 -8.99 -9.56
C GLU A 255 16.40 -7.94 -10.62
N LYS A 256 15.16 -7.94 -11.12
CA LYS A 256 14.69 -7.07 -12.19
C LYS A 256 13.76 -5.96 -11.69
N MET A 257 13.55 -5.87 -10.38
CA MET A 257 12.80 -4.78 -9.76
C MET A 257 13.73 -3.58 -9.53
N ASN A 258 13.14 -2.39 -9.45
CA ASN A 258 13.85 -1.20 -9.03
C ASN A 258 14.29 -1.36 -7.58
N LYS A 259 15.40 -0.72 -7.24
CA LYS A 259 15.83 -0.58 -5.85
C LYS A 259 14.69 -0.01 -5.00
N PHE A 260 14.51 -0.56 -3.80
CA PHE A 260 13.45 -0.16 -2.88
C PHE A 260 12.02 -0.37 -3.42
N ALA A 261 11.84 -1.17 -4.48
CA ALA A 261 10.50 -1.55 -4.91
C ALA A 261 9.76 -2.28 -3.79
N ILE A 262 8.44 -2.10 -3.81
CA ILE A 262 7.53 -2.65 -2.81
C ILE A 262 7.03 -4.01 -3.29
N VAL A 263 7.09 -5.00 -2.40
CA VAL A 263 6.37 -6.25 -2.50
C VAL A 263 5.18 -6.16 -1.55
N ILE A 264 3.97 -6.02 -2.11
CA ILE A 264 2.73 -5.90 -1.35
C ILE A 264 1.97 -7.23 -1.34
N GLY A 265 1.28 -7.54 -0.25
CA GLY A 265 0.45 -8.75 -0.13
C GLY A 265 0.86 -9.61 1.05
N TYR A 266 0.54 -10.90 1.01
CA TYR A 266 0.85 -11.79 2.13
C TYR A 266 1.01 -13.22 1.65
N PRO A 267 1.92 -14.02 2.26
CA PRO A 267 2.14 -15.39 1.86
C PRO A 267 0.94 -16.30 2.04
N GLU A 268 1.10 -17.50 1.49
CA GLU A 268 0.16 -18.61 1.56
C GLU A 268 -0.09 -19.05 3.01
N HIS A 269 0.87 -18.85 3.90
CA HIS A 269 0.76 -19.23 5.31
C HIS A 269 1.64 -18.33 6.19
N ALA A 270 1.18 -17.99 7.40
CA ALA A 270 1.88 -17.09 8.32
C ALA A 270 3.31 -17.54 8.67
N LYS A 271 3.54 -18.87 8.76
CA LYS A 271 4.88 -19.46 8.94
C LYS A 271 5.92 -18.98 7.92
N PHE A 272 5.48 -18.56 6.73
CA PHE A 272 6.36 -18.07 5.66
C PHE A 272 6.54 -16.55 5.67
N GLU A 273 5.85 -15.81 6.52
CA GLU A 273 5.99 -14.34 6.61
C GLU A 273 7.44 -13.93 6.83
N ARG A 274 8.09 -14.50 7.84
CA ARG A 274 9.50 -14.20 8.13
C ARG A 274 10.43 -14.62 6.97
N PRO A 275 10.39 -15.86 6.46
CA PRO A 275 11.16 -16.25 5.27
C PRO A 275 10.96 -15.33 4.06
N TRP A 276 9.75 -14.84 3.81
CA TRP A 276 9.46 -13.88 2.75
C TRP A 276 10.11 -12.53 2.97
N VAL A 277 10.02 -11.99 4.19
CA VAL A 277 10.69 -10.73 4.55
C VAL A 277 12.21 -10.88 4.43
N GLU A 278 12.77 -12.00 4.86
CA GLU A 278 14.20 -12.33 4.73
C GLU A 278 14.63 -12.35 3.26
N LEU A 279 13.92 -13.07 2.38
CA LEU A 279 14.24 -13.13 0.95
C LEU A 279 14.17 -11.73 0.31
N THR A 280 13.06 -11.02 0.51
CA THR A 280 12.83 -9.69 -0.07
C THR A 280 13.90 -8.68 0.38
N SER A 281 14.32 -8.75 1.65
CA SER A 281 15.36 -7.87 2.19
C SER A 281 16.73 -8.09 1.56
N LYS A 282 17.10 -9.36 1.26
CA LYS A 282 18.38 -9.69 0.59
C LYS A 282 18.50 -9.06 -0.80
N TYR A 283 17.37 -8.80 -1.46
CA TYR A 283 17.31 -8.12 -2.75
C TYR A 283 17.15 -6.60 -2.65
N GLY A 284 17.19 -6.02 -1.43
CA GLY A 284 17.03 -4.58 -1.24
C GLY A 284 15.61 -4.06 -1.51
N LEU A 285 14.61 -4.94 -1.41
CA LEU A 285 13.19 -4.65 -1.63
C LEU A 285 12.43 -4.52 -0.30
N LEU A 286 11.28 -3.86 -0.32
CA LEU A 286 10.50 -3.49 0.86
C LEU A 286 9.20 -4.30 0.91
N ASN A 287 8.80 -4.81 2.08
CA ASN A 287 7.50 -5.51 2.21
C ASN A 287 6.42 -4.58 2.75
N VAL A 288 5.23 -4.64 2.16
CA VAL A 288 4.02 -4.09 2.74
C VAL A 288 3.01 -5.22 2.87
N LEU A 289 2.84 -5.70 4.10
CA LEU A 289 2.01 -6.87 4.35
C LEU A 289 0.53 -6.50 4.41
N ALA A 290 -0.30 -7.25 3.68
CA ALA A 290 -1.75 -7.02 3.63
C ALA A 290 -2.52 -8.29 3.25
N THR A 291 -3.70 -8.48 3.86
CA THR A 291 -4.56 -9.67 3.66
C THR A 291 -6.01 -9.27 3.37
N ALA A 292 -6.98 -10.15 3.64
CA ALA A 292 -8.41 -9.97 3.42
C ALA A 292 -8.99 -8.66 3.97
N LEU A 293 -8.40 -8.09 5.02
CA LEU A 293 -8.89 -6.87 5.66
C LEU A 293 -8.36 -5.58 5.02
N ALA A 294 -7.85 -5.66 3.79
CA ALA A 294 -7.17 -4.57 3.10
C ALA A 294 -7.76 -4.26 1.68
N PRO A 295 -9.11 -4.12 1.51
CA PRO A 295 -9.72 -3.82 0.21
C PRO A 295 -9.62 -2.33 -0.19
N ASN A 296 -9.98 -2.03 -1.44
CA ASN A 296 -10.24 -0.68 -1.97
C ASN A 296 -9.02 0.24 -2.10
N PHE A 297 -7.77 -0.26 -2.13
CA PHE A 297 -6.61 0.64 -2.16
C PHE A 297 -6.41 1.37 -3.50
N SER A 298 -6.95 0.85 -4.62
CA SER A 298 -7.03 1.64 -5.85
C SER A 298 -7.88 2.90 -5.68
N PHE A 299 -8.90 2.85 -4.83
CA PHE A 299 -9.76 3.98 -4.48
C PHE A 299 -9.12 4.86 -3.40
N HIS A 300 -8.69 4.26 -2.28
CA HIS A 300 -8.13 4.99 -1.13
C HIS A 300 -6.90 5.82 -1.53
N SER A 301 -6.07 5.33 -2.46
CA SER A 301 -4.87 6.05 -2.95
C SER A 301 -5.16 7.32 -3.75
N LYS A 302 -6.41 7.49 -4.23
CA LYS A 302 -6.87 8.64 -5.03
C LYS A 302 -7.63 9.67 -4.23
N ILE A 303 -7.88 9.42 -2.95
CA ILE A 303 -8.50 10.41 -2.07
C ILE A 303 -7.55 11.60 -1.88
N PRO A 304 -8.02 12.85 -2.05
CA PRO A 304 -7.19 14.07 -2.00
C PRO A 304 -6.89 14.51 -0.56
N ALA A 305 -6.41 13.59 0.26
CA ALA A 305 -6.09 13.83 1.66
C ALA A 305 -4.66 14.35 1.83
N LYS A 306 -4.40 14.97 2.99
CA LYS A 306 -3.08 15.45 3.39
C LYS A 306 -2.09 14.28 3.44
N ARG A 307 -0.84 14.54 3.03
CA ARG A 307 0.25 13.54 2.99
C ARG A 307 1.41 13.83 3.95
N THR A 308 1.39 14.95 4.64
CA THR A 308 2.46 15.32 5.57
C THR A 308 1.88 15.57 6.95
N TYR A 309 2.42 14.86 7.93
CA TYR A 309 1.99 14.95 9.32
C TYR A 309 3.22 15.14 10.19
N VAL A 310 3.06 15.97 11.23
CA VAL A 310 4.05 16.14 12.28
C VAL A 310 3.40 15.63 13.54
N GLN A 311 4.07 14.71 14.22
CA GLN A 311 3.63 14.19 15.50
C GLN A 311 4.42 14.84 16.62
N ASP A 312 3.71 15.36 17.63
CA ASP A 312 4.32 15.91 18.82
C ASP A 312 5.02 14.81 19.63
N HIS A 313 6.23 15.10 20.10
CA HIS A 313 7.01 14.18 20.92
C HIS A 313 7.47 14.83 22.23
N LYS A 314 7.39 14.06 23.33
CA LYS A 314 7.88 14.50 24.65
C LYS A 314 9.30 13.99 24.88
N PHE A 315 10.29 14.82 24.54
CA PHE A 315 11.72 14.49 24.72
C PHE A 315 12.20 14.57 26.17
N ASN A 316 11.54 15.38 27.01
CA ASN A 316 11.92 15.60 28.40
C ASN A 316 10.89 14.96 29.33
N ILE A 317 11.30 13.92 30.06
CA ILE A 317 10.46 13.22 31.03
C ILE A 317 11.22 13.11 32.35
N ASN A 318 10.60 13.55 33.45
CA ASN A 318 11.12 13.32 34.80
C ASN A 318 10.62 11.96 35.31
N LEU A 319 11.54 11.04 35.55
CA LEU A 319 11.24 9.70 36.06
C LEU A 319 11.43 9.66 37.58
N ASP A 320 10.46 9.08 38.28
CA ASP A 320 10.52 8.75 39.70
C ASP A 320 11.17 7.37 39.85
N PRO A 321 12.33 7.25 40.51
CA PRO A 321 13.05 5.99 40.63
C PRO A 321 12.29 4.94 41.46
N ASN A 322 11.24 5.32 42.20
CA ASN A 322 10.45 4.40 43.01
C ASN A 322 9.21 3.84 42.27
N LYS A 323 9.04 4.16 40.98
CA LYS A 323 7.88 3.72 40.18
C LYS A 323 8.27 2.71 39.11
N ILE A 324 7.28 1.88 38.75
CA ILE A 324 7.32 1.01 37.57
C ILE A 324 6.62 1.74 36.42
N TYR A 325 7.26 1.77 35.26
CA TYR A 325 6.73 2.37 34.04
C TYR A 325 6.31 1.28 33.06
N ILE A 326 5.12 1.44 32.49
CA ILE A 326 4.52 0.51 31.53
C ILE A 326 4.15 1.30 30.28
N ALA A 327 4.43 0.73 29.11
CA ALA A 327 4.01 1.26 27.82
C ALA A 327 3.24 0.18 27.06
N PHE A 328 2.15 0.59 26.39
CA PHE A 328 1.35 -0.28 25.54
C PHE A 328 1.60 0.06 24.08
N ALA A 329 1.87 -0.95 23.27
CA ALA A 329 2.07 -0.82 21.84
C ALA A 329 1.21 -1.85 21.10
N VAL A 330 0.33 -1.37 20.23
CA VAL A 330 -0.53 -2.19 19.38
C VAL A 330 0.21 -2.51 18.09
N SER A 331 0.33 -3.79 17.77
CA SER A 331 1.07 -4.27 16.60
C SER A 331 0.29 -5.29 15.78
N ASP A 332 0.35 -5.19 14.44
CA ASP A 332 0.00 -6.23 13.46
C ASP A 332 0.32 -5.68 12.04
N LEU A 333 -0.30 -6.21 10.99
CA LEU A 333 -0.19 -5.75 9.61
C LEU A 333 -0.77 -4.33 9.44
N GLY A 334 0.10 -3.35 9.20
CA GLY A 334 -0.27 -1.92 9.17
C GLY A 334 -1.51 -1.59 8.32
N LEU A 335 -1.53 -1.99 7.04
CA LEU A 335 -2.66 -1.70 6.14
C LEU A 335 -3.97 -2.34 6.62
N ASN A 336 -3.93 -3.57 7.11
CA ASN A 336 -5.12 -4.27 7.62
C ASN A 336 -5.71 -3.58 8.84
N MET A 337 -4.87 -3.36 9.86
CA MET A 337 -5.33 -2.75 11.11
C MET A 337 -5.88 -1.36 10.84
N MET A 338 -5.16 -0.55 10.05
CA MET A 338 -5.60 0.80 9.74
C MET A 338 -6.87 0.82 8.91
N GLN A 339 -7.07 -0.12 8.00
CA GLN A 339 -8.33 -0.24 7.29
C GLN A 339 -9.49 -0.58 8.24
N ASP A 340 -9.27 -1.38 9.28
CA ASP A 340 -10.32 -1.90 10.15
C ASP A 340 -10.33 -1.26 11.56
N PHE A 341 -9.95 0.03 11.65
CA PHE A 341 -10.02 0.80 12.90
C PHE A 341 -9.23 0.19 14.06
N TYR A 342 -8.07 -0.38 13.74
CA TYR A 342 -7.20 -1.17 14.62
C TYR A 342 -7.93 -2.34 15.28
N TYR A 343 -8.71 -3.10 14.48
CA TYR A 343 -9.63 -4.15 14.96
C TYR A 343 -10.53 -3.56 16.04
N GLU A 344 -11.39 -2.63 15.64
CA GLU A 344 -12.34 -1.87 16.50
C GLU A 344 -11.75 -1.03 17.65
N MET A 345 -10.50 -1.26 18.06
CA MET A 345 -9.91 -0.66 19.26
C MET A 345 -9.90 0.86 19.19
N TRP A 346 -9.74 1.42 17.99
CA TRP A 346 -9.78 2.87 17.78
C TRP A 346 -11.17 3.48 18.07
N LEU A 347 -12.23 2.70 17.95
CA LEU A 347 -13.61 3.13 18.18
C LEU A 347 -14.07 2.91 19.63
N SER A 348 -13.24 2.30 20.48
CA SER A 348 -13.59 2.04 21.87
C SER A 348 -13.88 3.36 22.63
N PRO A 349 -15.00 3.46 23.38
CA PRO A 349 -15.28 4.64 24.20
C PRO A 349 -14.29 4.81 25.36
N ALA A 350 -13.51 3.78 25.69
CA ALA A 350 -12.43 3.85 26.67
C ALA A 350 -11.11 4.36 26.07
N ARG A 351 -10.99 4.49 24.73
CA ARG A 351 -9.77 5.02 24.11
C ARG A 351 -9.48 6.43 24.65
N GLY A 352 -8.22 6.67 24.96
CA GLY A 352 -7.78 7.92 25.57
C GLY A 352 -7.81 7.93 27.10
N SER A 353 -8.34 6.90 27.78
CA SER A 353 -8.23 6.77 29.24
C SER A 353 -6.83 6.36 29.70
N VAL A 354 -6.07 5.70 28.83
CA VAL A 354 -4.67 5.31 29.05
C VAL A 354 -3.84 5.59 27.79
N PRO A 355 -2.52 5.87 27.92
CA PRO A 355 -1.65 6.04 26.77
C PRO A 355 -1.48 4.74 25.97
N ILE A 356 -1.76 4.79 24.66
CA ILE A 356 -1.57 3.68 23.73
C ILE A 356 -0.70 4.14 22.56
N SER A 357 0.30 3.33 22.22
CA SER A 357 1.08 3.50 20.99
C SER A 357 0.50 2.63 19.87
N TRP A 358 0.24 3.23 18.72
CA TRP A 358 -0.39 2.58 17.57
C TRP A 358 0.60 2.44 16.43
N TRP A 359 0.76 1.24 15.88
CA TRP A 359 1.63 1.05 14.73
C TRP A 359 1.03 1.78 13.50
N LEU A 360 1.78 2.73 12.95
CA LEU A 360 1.52 3.37 11.66
C LEU A 360 2.85 3.59 10.93
N ASP A 361 3.04 2.91 9.79
CA ASP A 361 4.21 3.13 8.94
C ASP A 361 3.95 4.26 7.94
N PRO A 362 4.82 5.28 7.85
CA PRO A 362 4.68 6.41 6.92
C PRO A 362 4.41 6.04 5.46
N ILE A 363 4.94 4.91 4.96
CA ILE A 363 4.66 4.41 3.60
C ILE A 363 3.16 4.30 3.27
N THR A 364 2.32 4.07 4.28
CA THR A 364 0.87 3.92 4.09
C THR A 364 0.18 5.21 3.67
N VAL A 365 0.80 6.38 3.90
CA VAL A 365 0.31 7.66 3.39
C VAL A 365 0.22 7.65 1.86
N ASP A 366 1.10 6.92 1.17
CA ASP A 366 1.05 6.86 -0.28
C ASP A 366 -0.05 5.95 -0.81
N ILE A 367 -0.50 5.00 0.01
CA ILE A 367 -1.47 3.96 -0.33
C ILE A 367 -2.89 4.38 0.08
N CYS A 368 -3.05 5.01 1.25
CA CYS A 368 -4.35 5.38 1.81
C CYS A 368 -4.30 6.70 2.61
N PRO A 369 -3.97 7.84 1.96
CA PRO A 369 -3.78 9.12 2.65
C PRO A 369 -5.02 9.56 3.45
N GLY A 370 -6.23 9.26 2.98
CA GLY A 370 -7.47 9.59 3.70
C GLY A 370 -7.63 8.84 5.02
N ILE A 371 -7.20 7.57 5.06
CA ILE A 371 -7.22 6.76 6.28
C ILE A 371 -6.21 7.29 7.29
N VAL A 372 -5.00 7.61 6.84
CA VAL A 372 -3.99 8.22 7.70
C VAL A 372 -4.49 9.56 8.25
N GLN A 373 -5.14 10.39 7.42
CA GLN A 373 -5.71 11.65 7.87
C GLN A 373 -6.73 11.46 8.99
N TYR A 374 -7.64 10.49 8.86
CA TYR A 374 -8.61 10.18 9.90
C TYR A 374 -7.95 9.89 11.26
N TYR A 375 -6.90 9.07 11.26
CA TYR A 375 -6.19 8.72 12.47
C TYR A 375 -5.51 9.93 13.12
N TYR A 376 -4.90 10.81 12.33
CA TYR A 376 -4.32 12.04 12.87
C TYR A 376 -5.36 13.04 13.38
N GLU A 377 -6.53 13.13 12.74
CA GLU A 377 -7.61 14.03 13.14
C GLU A 377 -8.33 13.55 14.41
N THR A 378 -8.42 12.24 14.61
CA THR A 378 -9.19 11.63 15.70
C THR A 378 -8.33 11.11 16.85
N LYS A 379 -7.00 11.28 16.80
CA LYS A 379 -6.10 10.90 17.89
C LYS A 379 -6.37 11.75 19.14
N THR A 380 -6.41 11.10 20.29
CA THR A 380 -6.43 11.78 21.59
C THR A 380 -5.01 12.19 22.01
N PRO A 381 -4.84 13.00 23.06
CA PRO A 381 -3.52 13.28 23.63
C PRO A 381 -2.77 12.05 24.17
N ASN A 382 -3.48 10.93 24.35
CA ASN A 382 -2.94 9.66 24.83
C ASN A 382 -2.69 8.65 23.69
N ASP A 383 -2.96 9.02 22.44
CA ASP A 383 -2.62 8.22 21.28
C ASP A 383 -1.30 8.69 20.67
N TYR A 384 -0.39 7.75 20.42
CA TYR A 384 0.91 8.02 19.82
C TYR A 384 1.17 7.04 18.67
N PHE A 385 1.47 7.53 17.48
CA PHE A 385 1.85 6.68 16.36
C PHE A 385 3.33 6.31 16.43
N TYR A 386 3.65 5.04 16.31
CA TYR A 386 5.03 4.60 16.13
C TYR A 386 5.14 3.82 14.84
N SER A 387 6.32 3.83 14.23
CA SER A 387 6.59 3.01 13.05
C SER A 387 7.54 1.90 13.43
N ALA A 388 7.15 0.66 13.11
CA ALA A 388 8.08 -0.47 13.18
C ALA A 388 8.96 -0.52 11.92
N HIS A 389 8.43 -0.07 10.78
CA HIS A 389 8.99 -0.27 9.46
C HIS A 389 8.71 0.94 8.54
N VAL A 390 9.44 2.04 8.77
CA VAL A 390 9.18 3.40 8.23
C VAL A 390 8.71 3.43 6.79
N ALA A 391 9.53 2.91 5.88
CA ALA A 391 9.25 2.88 4.45
C ALA A 391 8.91 1.45 3.95
N GLY A 392 8.53 0.53 4.85
CA GLY A 392 8.24 -0.85 4.54
C GLY A 392 9.09 -1.84 5.34
N ARG A 393 8.56 -3.06 5.50
CA ARG A 393 9.14 -4.08 6.35
C ARG A 393 10.37 -4.70 5.70
N VAL A 394 11.48 -4.60 6.43
CA VAL A 394 12.78 -5.17 6.07
C VAL A 394 13.36 -5.92 7.26
N ARG A 395 14.24 -6.88 6.97
CA ARG A 395 15.17 -7.44 7.94
C ARG A 395 16.49 -6.69 7.77
N ALA A 396 16.72 -5.71 8.65
CA ALA A 396 17.88 -4.81 8.57
C ALA A 396 19.23 -5.54 8.44
N SER A 397 19.42 -6.67 9.14
CA SER A 397 20.66 -7.45 9.08
C SER A 397 20.97 -8.04 7.70
N ASP A 398 19.96 -8.15 6.83
CA ASP A 398 20.07 -8.78 5.51
C ASP A 398 20.00 -7.74 4.38
N PHE A 399 19.79 -6.46 4.72
CA PHE A 399 19.42 -5.44 3.75
C PHE A 399 20.68 -4.73 3.22
N PRO A 400 21.06 -4.91 1.93
CA PRO A 400 22.37 -4.48 1.41
C PRO A 400 22.55 -2.96 1.36
N ASN A 401 21.46 -2.19 1.32
CA ASN A 401 21.47 -0.73 1.20
C ASN A 401 20.84 -0.05 2.43
N LEU A 402 21.09 -0.59 3.63
CA LEU A 402 20.42 -0.14 4.84
C LEU A 402 20.70 1.33 5.18
N GLU A 403 21.94 1.78 5.02
CA GLU A 403 22.31 3.18 5.33
C GLU A 403 21.62 4.20 4.41
N GLU A 404 21.31 3.82 3.17
CA GLU A 404 20.59 4.69 2.23
C GLU A 404 19.07 4.62 2.44
N TYR A 405 18.59 3.52 3.00
CA TYR A 405 17.19 3.34 3.36
C TYR A 405 16.80 4.12 4.62
N LEU A 406 17.72 4.24 5.59
CA LEU A 406 17.56 5.00 6.84
C LEU A 406 17.77 6.51 6.62
#